data_AF-A0A520DXG4-F1
#
_entry.id   AF-A0A520DXG4-F1
#
_cell.length_a   1.000
_cell.length_b   1.000
_cell.length_c   1.000
_cell.angle_alpha   90.00
_cell.angle_beta   90.00
_cell.angle_gamma   90.00
#
_symmetry.space_group_name_H-M   'P 1'
#
loop_
_entity.id
_entity.type
_entity.pdbx_description
1 polymer ?
#
loop_
_entity_poly.entity_id
_entity_poly.type
_entity_poly.pdbx_seq_one_letter_code
_entity_poly.pdbx_strand_id
1 'polypeptide(L)'
;MTIHKEGYTTIALSILFIFIINALIDYKYYDVTWLRWFVYIFSAALFIIVLQFFRNPSRSFSSGESLVICPADGKVVVIEETEEGDQVVQTEQFGFIKFGSRVDVFLPVGTKVNVELNQVVKGGITTLATIS
;
A
#
# COMPACT_ATOMS: atom_id res chain seq x y z
N MET A 1 -4.43 -9.66 15.27
CA MET A 1 -4.39 -8.54 14.31
C MET A 1 -3.47 -7.49 14.88
N THR A 2 -2.30 -7.28 14.28
CA THR A 2 -1.38 -6.22 14.71
C THR A 2 -1.76 -4.92 13.99
N ILE A 3 -1.69 -3.80 14.71
CA ILE A 3 -2.02 -2.47 14.19
C ILE A 3 -0.73 -1.71 13.96
N HIS A 4 -0.64 -0.99 12.85
CA HIS A 4 0.49 -0.12 12.57
C HIS A 4 0.57 0.98 13.63
N LYS A 5 1.77 1.34 14.11
CA LYS A 5 1.92 2.33 15.21
C LYS A 5 1.27 3.68 14.89
N GLU A 6 1.42 4.13 13.65
CA GLU A 6 0.76 5.34 13.12
C GLU A 6 -0.78 5.28 13.14
N GLY A 7 -1.36 4.07 13.19
CA GLY A 7 -2.80 3.88 13.20
C GLY A 7 -3.47 4.17 14.53
N TYR A 8 -2.76 4.07 15.65
CA TYR A 8 -3.38 4.21 16.99
C TYR A 8 -4.02 5.59 17.19
N THR A 9 -3.33 6.66 16.79
CA THR A 9 -3.85 8.03 16.89
C THR A 9 -5.12 8.21 16.07
N THR A 10 -5.11 7.72 14.81
CA THR A 10 -6.27 7.84 13.92
C THR A 10 -7.45 7.01 14.39
N ILE A 11 -7.20 5.80 14.92
CA ILE A 11 -8.23 4.94 15.49
C ILE A 11 -8.87 5.62 16.71
N ALA A 12 -8.07 6.19 17.61
CA ALA A 12 -8.57 6.90 18.80
C ALA A 12 -9.45 8.11 18.42
N LEU A 13 -8.99 8.93 17.45
CA LEU A 13 -9.76 10.06 16.93
C LEU A 13 -11.06 9.61 16.25
N SER A 14 -11.03 8.49 15.52
CA SER A 14 -12.22 7.92 14.88
C SER A 14 -13.25 7.47 15.91
N ILE A 15 -12.82 6.83 17.00
CA ILE A 15 -13.70 6.43 18.12
C ILE A 15 -14.36 7.67 18.75
N LEU A 16 -13.57 8.71 19.03
CA LEU A 16 -14.08 9.95 19.60
C LEU A 16 -15.10 10.62 18.67
N PHE A 17 -14.79 10.71 17.38
CA PHE A 17 -15.68 11.28 16.37
C PHE A 17 -17.00 10.50 16.25
N ILE A 18 -16.93 9.17 16.19
CA ILE A 18 -18.10 8.30 16.18
C ILE A 18 -18.93 8.49 17.44
N PHE A 19 -18.30 8.54 18.61
CA PHE A 19 -18.99 8.74 19.88
C PHE A 19 -19.77 10.06 19.91
N ILE A 20 -19.14 11.17 19.48
CA ILE A 20 -19.78 12.49 19.43
C ILE A 20 -20.98 12.49 18.49
N ILE A 21 -20.84 11.93 17.28
CA ILE A 21 -21.95 11.87 16.32
C ILE A 21 -23.13 11.07 16.89
N ASN A 22 -22.85 9.90 17.46
CA ASN A 22 -23.91 9.06 18.02
C ASN A 22 -24.59 9.73 19.22
N ALA A 23 -23.84 10.38 20.11
CA ALA A 23 -24.38 11.13 21.23
C ALA A 23 -25.26 12.32 20.77
N LEU A 24 -24.85 13.05 19.73
CA LEU A 24 -25.63 14.15 19.17
C LEU A 24 -26.94 13.67 18.52
N ILE A 25 -26.90 12.54 17.80
CA ILE A 25 -28.10 11.93 17.21
C ILE A 25 -29.05 11.45 18.30
N ASP A 26 -28.54 10.81 19.35
CA ASP A 26 -29.34 10.36 20.48
C ASP A 26 -29.94 11.53 21.28
N TYR A 27 -29.22 12.65 21.41
CA TYR A 27 -29.71 13.85 22.08
C TYR A 27 -30.79 14.58 21.27
N LYS A 28 -30.58 14.77 19.96
CA LYS A 28 -31.46 15.60 19.12
C LYS A 28 -32.61 14.82 18.47
N TYR A 29 -32.42 13.55 18.18
CA TYR A 29 -33.37 12.71 17.42
C TYR A 29 -33.77 11.45 18.20
N TYR A 30 -33.99 11.59 19.52
CA TYR A 30 -34.31 10.47 20.40
C TYR A 30 -35.59 9.72 19.98
N ASP A 31 -36.60 10.44 19.48
CA ASP A 31 -37.88 9.88 19.02
C ASP A 31 -37.77 9.06 17.72
N VAL A 32 -36.72 9.28 16.93
CA VAL A 32 -36.59 8.71 15.57
C VAL A 32 -35.73 7.44 15.61
N THR A 33 -36.33 6.35 16.09
CA THR A 33 -35.63 5.06 16.31
C THR A 33 -34.91 4.53 15.06
N TRP A 34 -35.52 4.60 13.88
CA TRP A 34 -34.91 4.06 12.65
C TRP A 34 -33.63 4.80 12.24
N LEU A 35 -33.60 6.12 12.44
CA LEU A 35 -32.44 6.96 12.12
C LEU A 35 -31.25 6.59 13.03
N ARG A 36 -31.51 6.38 14.32
CA ARG A 36 -30.48 5.95 15.29
C ARG A 36 -29.83 4.64 14.88
N TRP A 37 -30.64 3.62 14.56
CA TRP A 37 -30.14 2.32 14.10
C TRP A 37 -29.33 2.44 12.81
N PHE A 38 -29.78 3.27 11.86
CA PHE A 38 -29.03 3.52 10.63
C PHE A 38 -27.65 4.13 10.92
N VAL A 39 -27.59 5.15 11.79
CA VAL A 39 -26.33 5.80 12.17
C VAL A 39 -25.41 4.85 12.94
N TYR A 40 -25.93 3.98 13.81
CA TYR A 40 -25.14 2.96 14.50
C TYR A 40 -24.50 1.97 13.53
N ILE A 41 -25.28 1.45 12.57
CA ILE A 41 -24.78 0.52 11.56
C ILE A 41 -23.72 1.19 10.68
N PHE A 42 -24.00 2.41 10.22
CA PHE A 42 -23.05 3.17 9.40
C PHE A 42 -21.75 3.48 10.16
N SER A 43 -21.85 3.87 11.43
CA SER A 43 -20.70 4.12 12.30
C SER A 43 -19.87 2.87 12.52
N ALA A 44 -20.51 1.73 12.76
CA ALA A 44 -19.82 0.45 12.92
C ALA A 44 -19.11 0.02 11.61
N ALA A 45 -19.76 0.18 10.47
CA ALA A 45 -19.16 -0.10 9.16
C ALA A 45 -17.93 0.78 8.90
N LEU A 46 -18.04 2.09 9.16
CA LEU A 46 -16.93 3.04 9.03
C LEU A 46 -15.78 2.67 9.96
N PHE A 47 -16.06 2.30 11.21
CA PHE A 47 -15.04 1.88 12.16
C PHE A 47 -14.31 0.61 11.70
N ILE A 48 -15.05 -0.38 11.18
CA ILE A 48 -14.45 -1.60 10.61
C ILE A 48 -13.50 -1.24 9.46
N ILE A 49 -13.89 -0.33 8.57
CA ILE A 49 -13.04 0.12 7.46
C ILE A 49 -11.75 0.77 7.98
N VAL A 50 -11.84 1.64 8.98
CA VAL A 50 -10.67 2.26 9.62
C VAL A 50 -9.73 1.20 10.22
N LEU A 51 -10.28 0.21 10.92
CA LEU A 51 -9.49 -0.89 11.46
C LEU A 51 -8.81 -1.72 10.36
N GLN A 52 -9.50 -2.00 9.25
CA GLN A 52 -8.93 -2.74 8.12
C GLN A 52 -7.80 -1.97 7.43
N PHE A 53 -7.89 -0.64 7.36
CA PHE A 53 -6.87 0.21 6.75
C PHE A 53 -5.56 0.20 7.55
N PHE A 54 -5.63 0.35 8.87
CA PHE A 54 -4.43 0.36 9.73
C PHE A 54 -3.95 -1.02 10.16
N ARG A 55 -4.59 -2.08 9.65
CA ARG A 55 -4.17 -3.45 9.88
C ARG A 55 -2.81 -3.69 9.24
N ASN A 56 -1.82 -4.08 10.03
CA ASN A 56 -0.55 -4.53 9.49
C ASN A 56 -0.68 -5.97 8.97
N PRO A 57 -0.49 -6.25 7.67
CA PRO A 57 -0.51 -7.62 7.16
C PRO A 57 0.73 -8.39 7.65
N SER A 58 0.55 -9.62 8.11
CA SER A 58 1.67 -10.53 8.35
C SER A 58 2.27 -10.98 7.01
N ARG A 59 3.55 -10.68 6.77
CA ARG A 59 4.29 -11.12 5.58
C ARG A 59 5.50 -11.93 6.03
N SER A 60 5.77 -13.04 5.34
CA SER A 60 7.04 -13.76 5.45
C SER A 60 8.04 -13.15 4.46
N PHE A 61 9.06 -12.47 4.96
CA PHE A 61 10.06 -11.86 4.12
C PHE A 61 10.98 -12.92 3.50
N SER A 62 11.24 -12.80 2.20
CA SER A 62 12.33 -13.55 1.58
C SER A 62 13.65 -12.99 2.12
N SER A 63 14.65 -13.82 2.43
CA SER A 63 15.94 -13.33 2.95
C SER A 63 17.09 -14.15 2.37
N GLY A 64 18.09 -13.47 1.80
CA GLY A 64 19.31 -14.07 1.26
C GLY A 64 20.35 -12.99 0.97
N GLU A 65 21.63 -13.32 1.04
CA GLU A 65 22.75 -12.36 1.00
C GLU A 65 22.86 -11.60 -0.34
N SER A 66 22.44 -12.21 -1.45
CA SER A 66 22.52 -11.62 -2.79
C SER A 66 21.17 -11.40 -3.46
N LEU A 67 20.07 -11.33 -2.69
CA LEU A 67 18.72 -11.16 -3.23
C LEU A 67 18.29 -9.69 -3.20
N VAL A 68 17.86 -9.18 -4.35
CA VAL A 68 17.17 -7.89 -4.44
C VAL A 68 15.67 -8.14 -4.30
N ILE A 69 15.08 -7.62 -3.23
CA ILE A 69 13.66 -7.82 -2.89
C ILE A 69 12.84 -6.63 -3.35
N CYS A 70 11.62 -6.90 -3.79
CA CYS A 70 10.69 -5.88 -4.20
C CYS A 70 10.38 -4.92 -3.03
N PRO A 71 10.52 -3.60 -3.22
CA PRO A 71 10.33 -2.63 -2.15
C PRO A 71 8.86 -2.34 -1.84
N ALA A 72 7.96 -2.55 -2.79
CA ALA A 72 6.54 -2.22 -2.69
C ALA A 72 5.66 -3.22 -3.46
N ASP A 73 4.38 -3.28 -3.11
CA ASP A 73 3.42 -4.04 -3.92
C ASP A 73 3.17 -3.32 -5.25
N GLY A 74 3.09 -4.07 -6.35
CA GLY A 74 2.89 -3.46 -7.66
C GLY A 74 2.88 -4.45 -8.82
N LYS A 75 3.17 -3.93 -10.01
CA LYS A 75 3.29 -4.68 -11.25
C LYS A 75 4.55 -4.24 -11.97
N VAL A 76 5.35 -5.18 -12.48
CA VAL A 76 6.50 -4.88 -13.33
C VAL A 76 5.97 -4.40 -14.67
N VAL A 77 6.35 -3.19 -15.05
CA VAL A 77 5.83 -2.49 -16.22
C VAL A 77 6.85 -2.29 -17.32
N VAL A 78 8.14 -2.28 -16.95
CA VAL A 78 9.27 -2.02 -17.81
C VAL A 78 10.48 -2.73 -17.20
N ILE A 79 11.29 -3.36 -18.05
CA ILE A 79 12.61 -3.91 -17.72
C ILE A 79 13.52 -3.44 -18.86
N GLU A 80 14.49 -2.59 -18.55
CA GLU A 80 15.44 -2.05 -19.53
C GLU A 80 16.86 -2.40 -19.11
N GLU A 81 17.68 -2.83 -20.06
CA GLU A 81 19.12 -2.98 -19.91
C GLU A 81 19.79 -1.82 -20.64
N THR A 82 20.71 -1.12 -19.98
CA THR A 82 21.28 0.14 -20.48
C THR A 82 22.79 0.16 -20.25
N GLU A 83 23.55 0.67 -21.21
CA GLU A 83 25.00 0.82 -21.15
C GLU A 83 25.43 2.30 -21.18
N GLU A 84 26.66 2.58 -20.72
CA GLU A 84 27.22 3.94 -20.81
C GLU A 84 27.41 4.35 -22.28
N GLY A 85 26.75 5.44 -22.68
CA GLY A 85 26.80 5.97 -24.04
C GLY A 85 25.53 5.75 -24.85
N ASP A 86 24.54 5.03 -24.31
CA ASP A 86 23.23 4.89 -24.92
C ASP A 86 22.56 6.25 -25.13
N GLN A 87 22.12 6.50 -26.36
CA GLN A 87 21.40 7.72 -26.70
C GLN A 87 19.92 7.55 -26.35
N VAL A 88 19.45 8.34 -25.39
CA VAL A 88 18.05 8.34 -24.98
C VAL A 88 17.25 9.31 -25.87
N VAL A 89 16.27 8.80 -26.60
CA VAL A 89 15.39 9.64 -27.43
C VAL A 89 14.20 10.11 -26.61
N GLN A 90 13.84 11.40 -26.71
CA GLN A 90 12.62 11.91 -26.09
C GLN A 90 11.41 11.12 -26.62
N THR A 91 10.55 10.63 -25.71
CA THR A 91 9.41 9.70 -25.95
C THR A 91 9.73 8.21 -26.02
N GLU A 92 11.01 7.84 -26.01
CA GLU A 92 11.42 6.44 -25.86
C GLU A 92 11.20 5.95 -24.43
N GLN A 93 11.00 4.64 -24.25
CA GLN A 93 10.74 4.02 -22.94
C GLN A 93 12.02 3.91 -22.11
N PHE A 94 12.68 5.04 -21.82
CA PHE A 94 13.87 5.09 -20.99
C PHE A 94 13.54 5.73 -19.63
N GLY A 95 12.79 4.97 -18.81
CA GLY A 95 12.18 5.50 -17.59
C GLY A 95 10.99 6.45 -17.86
N PHE A 96 10.07 6.55 -16.90
CA PHE A 96 8.75 7.18 -17.11
C PHE A 96 8.48 8.33 -16.12
N ILE A 97 7.83 9.40 -16.58
CA ILE A 97 7.43 10.57 -15.76
C ILE A 97 5.94 10.88 -16.04
N LYS A 98 5.04 11.23 -15.11
CA LYS A 98 4.66 10.70 -13.78
C LYS A 98 3.22 11.16 -13.48
N PHE A 99 2.33 10.22 -13.12
CA PHE A 99 1.21 10.41 -12.19
C PHE A 99 1.03 9.07 -11.44
N GLY A 100 1.67 8.92 -10.27
CA GLY A 100 1.56 7.72 -9.41
C GLY A 100 2.80 7.35 -8.58
N SER A 101 2.60 6.40 -7.65
CA SER A 101 3.59 5.80 -6.73
C SER A 101 4.34 4.64 -7.39
N ARG A 102 5.31 4.92 -8.27
CA ARG A 102 6.23 3.91 -8.84
C ARG A 102 7.62 4.00 -8.19
N VAL A 103 8.32 2.86 -8.15
CA VAL A 103 9.67 2.71 -7.60
C VAL A 103 10.58 2.16 -8.69
N ASP A 104 11.68 2.85 -8.94
CA ASP A 104 12.71 2.42 -9.89
C ASP A 104 13.83 1.73 -9.11
N VAL A 105 14.30 0.57 -9.60
CA VAL A 105 15.34 -0.24 -8.97
C VAL A 105 16.50 -0.39 -9.94
N PHE A 106 17.61 0.27 -9.63
CA PHE A 106 18.84 0.17 -10.41
C PHE A 106 19.68 -1.01 -9.91
N LEU A 107 20.13 -1.85 -10.84
CA LEU A 107 20.90 -3.06 -10.56
C LEU A 107 22.28 -2.96 -11.21
N PRO A 108 23.34 -3.52 -10.58
CA PRO A 108 24.64 -3.66 -11.23
C PRO A 108 24.56 -4.47 -12.51
N VAL A 109 25.45 -4.17 -13.46
CA VAL A 109 25.60 -4.93 -14.71
C VAL A 109 25.90 -6.41 -14.39
N GLY A 110 25.25 -7.32 -15.11
CA GLY A 110 25.42 -8.77 -14.89
C GLY A 110 24.56 -9.37 -13.76
N THR A 111 23.67 -8.58 -13.16
CA THR A 111 22.67 -9.09 -12.20
C THR A 111 21.61 -9.92 -12.93
N LYS A 112 21.29 -11.11 -12.42
CA LYS A 112 20.22 -11.94 -12.99
C LYS A 112 18.84 -11.43 -12.54
N VAL A 113 18.04 -10.92 -13.49
CA VAL A 113 16.64 -10.53 -13.24
C VAL A 113 15.77 -11.80 -13.11
N ASN A 114 14.97 -11.87 -12.03
CA ASN A 114 14.13 -13.03 -11.70
C ASN A 114 12.63 -12.77 -11.93
N VAL A 115 12.27 -11.63 -12.52
CA VAL A 115 10.89 -11.22 -12.79
C VAL A 115 10.66 -10.94 -14.26
N GLU A 116 9.42 -11.10 -14.69
CA GLU A 116 9.00 -10.88 -16.07
C GLU A 116 8.16 -9.61 -16.21
N LEU A 117 8.09 -9.09 -17.43
CA LEU A 117 7.20 -7.98 -17.76
C LEU A 117 5.75 -8.34 -17.41
N ASN A 118 5.01 -7.39 -16.86
CA ASN A 118 3.63 -7.54 -16.39
C ASN A 118 3.42 -8.43 -15.14
N GLN A 119 4.47 -8.95 -14.53
CA GLN A 119 4.34 -9.73 -13.30
C GLN A 119 3.83 -8.88 -12.13
N VAL A 120 2.86 -9.39 -11.39
CA VAL A 120 2.42 -8.78 -10.12
C VAL A 120 3.42 -9.16 -9.03
N VAL A 121 3.93 -8.15 -8.33
CA VAL A 121 4.98 -8.28 -7.31
C VAL A 121 4.48 -7.81 -5.96
N LYS A 122 4.99 -8.44 -4.89
CA LYS A 122 4.68 -8.06 -3.52
C LYS A 122 5.93 -7.57 -2.80
N GLY A 123 5.81 -6.42 -2.18
CA GLY A 123 6.84 -5.80 -1.37
C GLY A 123 7.26 -6.70 -0.22
N GLY A 124 8.57 -6.85 -0.05
CA GLY A 124 9.18 -7.69 0.97
C GLY A 124 9.14 -9.20 0.69
N ILE A 125 8.50 -9.64 -0.39
CA ILE A 125 8.30 -11.07 -0.68
C ILE A 125 8.93 -11.44 -2.02
N THR A 126 8.60 -10.71 -3.08
CA THR A 126 9.06 -11.05 -4.43
C THR A 126 10.52 -10.69 -4.60
N THR A 127 11.34 -11.66 -5.01
CA THR A 127 12.73 -11.43 -5.43
C THR A 127 12.73 -10.83 -6.84
N LEU A 128 13.20 -9.59 -6.99
CA LEU A 128 13.35 -8.93 -8.28
C LEU A 128 14.57 -9.45 -9.06
N ALA A 129 15.69 -9.65 -8.36
CA ALA A 129 16.94 -10.03 -9.00
C ALA A 129 17.89 -10.73 -8.01
N THR A 130 18.90 -11.43 -8.54
CA THR A 130 20.00 -12.02 -7.78
C THR A 130 21.31 -11.41 -8.23
N ILE A 131 22.06 -10.82 -7.30
CA ILE A 131 23.38 -10.24 -7.53
C ILE A 131 24.39 -11.39 -7.64
N SER A 132 25.16 -11.38 -8.73
CA SER A 132 26.22 -12.34 -9.05
C SER A 132 27.54 -11.93 -8.42
#